data_AF-A0AA88XTZ9-F1
#
_entry.id   AF-A0AA88XTZ9-F1
#
_cell.length_a   1.000
_cell.length_b   1.000
_cell.length_c   1.000
_cell.angle_alpha   90.00
_cell.angle_beta   90.00
_cell.angle_gamma   90.00
#
_symmetry.space_group_name_H-M   'P 1'
#
loop_
_entity.id
_entity.type
_entity.pdbx_description
1 polymer ?
#
loop_
_entity_poly.entity_id
_entity_poly.type
_entity_poly.pdbx_seq_one_letter_code
_entity_poly.pdbx_strand_id
1 'polypeptide(L)'
;MNGRGRKEAAGGRQIGGRERVGGGRREQDRGEKERTLRHGGRYKWLWITTIFHGLTVEMVSYWVPDIDSFWHGQTMVMFLGQRLPLYVMLVYPSFIYTASAAVAHMKLKWWAEPFAIGVSVVLLDIPFDILGIKFLWWTWHDTDPNVYDRHYWVPWTSYYFHATFACGFTFAFHGIRKLISSEKDKFTSAGFFRELITSVLTGLLGMPLGVIQFLPLYHPLHDSNNIHTEVCVCLFFAVYVMIIWTGDRQKAKELAMQSSTNSSPRKNRFLNELVLGVLLHYSFYVYLVFTTKPENIVSYGLHEPVGPCHEKVPITTAFGHVLEKNKYLCLNNYDEAIFDFHCIDKKNLPSPTQEWYTVCGTKYPNHTEYIIIICGFCAFGLYYYLQLLMFSYALPRPRTVKPKQS
;
A
#
# COMPACT_ATOMS: atom_id res chain seq x y z
N MET A 1 49.82 -32.53 61.17
CA MET A 1 50.12 -31.75 62.39
C MET A 1 51.44 -31.02 62.19
N ASN A 2 51.42 -29.70 62.39
CA ASN A 2 52.53 -28.75 62.60
C ASN A 2 53.71 -28.78 61.59
N GLY A 3 54.07 -27.70 60.90
CA GLY A 3 53.86 -26.28 61.16
C GLY A 3 55.19 -25.57 60.93
N ARG A 4 55.23 -24.61 60.00
CA ARG A 4 56.28 -23.58 59.94
C ARG A 4 55.64 -22.30 59.43
N GLY A 5 55.70 -21.27 60.28
CA GLY A 5 55.21 -19.94 59.98
C GLY A 5 56.31 -18.95 59.63
N ARG A 6 55.81 -17.74 59.30
CA ARG A 6 56.43 -16.41 59.23
C ARG A 6 57.45 -16.13 58.13
N LYS A 7 57.14 -15.08 57.34
CA LYS A 7 57.85 -13.78 57.43
C LYS A 7 57.01 -12.64 56.83
N GLU A 8 57.01 -11.52 57.53
CA GLU A 8 56.50 -10.20 57.16
C GLU A 8 57.42 -9.52 56.12
N ALA A 9 56.90 -8.55 55.34
CA ALA A 9 57.42 -7.17 55.29
C ALA A 9 56.83 -6.34 54.13
N ALA A 10 56.23 -5.21 54.53
CA ALA A 10 56.26 -3.86 53.97
C ALA A 10 56.63 -3.56 52.49
N GLY A 11 55.78 -2.73 51.88
CA GLY A 11 56.18 -1.38 51.42
C GLY A 11 56.84 -1.23 50.05
N GLY A 12 56.06 -0.80 49.06
CA GLY A 12 56.57 -0.31 47.77
C GLY A 12 55.57 0.62 47.08
N ARG A 13 55.82 1.93 47.18
CA ARG A 13 55.18 3.02 46.40
C ARG A 13 55.89 3.13 45.05
N GLN A 14 55.16 3.27 43.94
CA GLN A 14 55.34 4.32 42.90
C GLN A 14 54.31 4.10 41.76
N ILE A 15 53.36 5.03 41.59
CA ILE A 15 53.27 6.07 40.55
C ILE A 15 52.98 5.52 39.14
N GLY A 16 51.80 5.84 38.63
CA GLY A 16 51.42 5.69 37.22
C GLY A 16 49.98 6.14 37.00
N GLY A 17 49.80 7.36 36.49
CA GLY A 17 48.52 8.05 36.39
C GLY A 17 47.46 7.32 35.58
N ARG A 18 46.19 7.52 35.96
CA ARG A 18 45.04 7.16 35.14
C ARG A 18 44.01 8.29 35.22
N GLU A 19 43.81 8.91 34.07
CA GLU A 19 42.81 9.93 33.80
C GLU A 19 41.44 9.51 34.35
N ARG A 20 40.83 10.41 35.11
CA ARG A 20 39.41 10.32 35.43
C ARG A 20 38.61 11.00 34.32
N VAL A 21 37.82 10.16 33.64
CA VAL A 21 36.37 10.30 33.54
C VAL A 21 35.89 11.68 33.05
N GLY A 22 35.86 11.81 31.72
CA GLY A 22 34.86 12.63 31.03
C GLY A 22 33.50 11.95 31.15
N GLY A 23 32.84 12.10 32.30
CA GLY A 23 31.39 11.95 32.40
C GLY A 23 30.81 12.98 31.43
N GLY A 24 30.14 12.54 30.36
CA GLY A 24 28.82 11.98 30.50
C GLY A 24 27.92 13.14 30.83
N ARG A 25 27.09 13.56 29.86
CA ARG A 25 26.31 14.79 29.79
C ARG A 25 27.06 15.91 29.08
N ARG A 26 26.54 16.52 28.05
CA ARG A 26 25.18 16.58 27.49
C ARG A 26 25.42 16.98 26.02
N GLU A 27 24.46 16.76 25.14
CA GLU A 27 24.42 17.27 23.74
C GLU A 27 24.87 16.34 22.62
N GLN A 28 26.02 15.67 22.69
CA GLN A 28 26.28 14.57 21.71
C GLN A 28 25.30 13.40 21.89
N ASP A 29 24.75 13.34 23.11
CA ASP A 29 23.78 12.43 23.70
C ASP A 29 22.38 13.08 23.79
N ARG A 30 22.10 14.13 22.99
CA ARG A 30 20.82 14.83 23.03
C ARG A 30 20.18 14.91 21.66
N GLY A 31 19.62 13.78 21.22
CA GLY A 31 18.61 13.76 20.18
C GLY A 31 19.08 14.11 18.77
N GLU A 32 20.32 14.54 18.56
CA GLU A 32 20.79 15.06 17.29
C GLU A 32 21.44 13.97 16.43
N LYS A 33 20.82 13.34 15.45
CA LYS A 33 19.54 13.60 14.80
C LYS A 33 18.65 12.37 14.95
N GLU A 34 17.60 12.57 15.73
CA GLU A 34 16.59 11.70 16.35
C GLU A 34 15.72 10.90 15.40
N ARG A 35 15.98 11.11 14.12
CA ARG A 35 15.48 10.39 12.98
C ARG A 35 16.52 10.49 11.87
N THR A 36 17.78 10.15 12.08
CA THR A 36 18.43 9.53 10.93
C THR A 36 17.52 8.38 10.64
N LEU A 37 16.80 8.34 9.51
CA LEU A 37 16.59 7.04 8.94
C LEU A 37 16.00 6.04 9.98
N ARG A 38 14.91 6.29 10.75
CA ARG A 38 14.68 5.66 12.10
C ARG A 38 14.73 4.11 12.13
N HIS A 39 14.60 3.48 10.96
CA HIS A 39 14.97 2.10 10.65
C HIS A 39 16.16 2.02 9.65
N GLY A 40 17.32 2.58 9.97
CA GLY A 40 18.24 3.04 8.94
C GLY A 40 18.73 1.91 8.05
N GLY A 41 18.74 2.18 6.75
CA GLY A 41 18.95 1.17 5.73
C GLY A 41 17.88 1.23 4.64
N ARG A 42 17.21 0.10 4.42
CA ARG A 42 16.38 -0.15 3.24
C ARG A 42 14.97 0.47 3.27
N TYR A 43 14.45 0.85 4.44
CA TYR A 43 13.10 1.44 4.53
C TYR A 43 12.95 2.75 3.75
N LYS A 44 14.01 3.55 3.66
CA LYS A 44 14.01 4.75 2.79
C LYS A 44 13.86 4.39 1.32
N TRP A 45 14.59 3.36 0.90
CA TRP A 45 14.52 2.85 -0.46
C TRP A 45 13.17 2.22 -0.75
N LEU A 46 12.58 1.49 0.20
CA LEU A 46 11.21 0.99 0.08
C LEU A 46 10.22 2.13 -0.20
N TRP A 47 10.28 3.22 0.57
CA TRP A 47 9.41 4.39 0.37
C TRP A 47 9.64 5.07 -1.00
N ILE A 48 10.89 5.25 -1.42
CA ILE A 48 11.20 5.79 -2.76
C ILE A 48 10.69 4.85 -3.86
N THR A 49 10.88 3.54 -3.69
CA THR A 49 10.43 2.52 -4.65
C THR A 49 8.91 2.57 -4.81
N THR A 50 8.15 2.79 -3.73
CA THR A 50 6.68 2.91 -3.84
C THR A 50 6.25 4.10 -4.70
N ILE A 51 7.03 5.19 -4.76
CA ILE A 51 6.77 6.29 -5.69
C ILE A 51 7.05 5.87 -7.12
N PHE A 52 8.18 5.22 -7.40
CA PHE A 52 8.47 4.72 -8.75
C PHE A 52 7.41 3.73 -9.24
N HIS A 53 6.92 2.87 -8.34
CA HIS A 53 5.84 1.95 -8.64
C HIS A 53 4.55 2.69 -8.96
N GLY A 54 4.11 3.62 -8.11
CA GLY A 54 2.92 4.42 -8.37
C GLY A 54 3.00 5.19 -9.68
N LEU A 55 4.11 5.87 -9.94
CA LEU A 55 4.33 6.55 -11.21
C LEU A 55 4.24 5.60 -12.42
N THR A 56 4.77 4.38 -12.29
CA THR A 56 4.68 3.38 -13.37
C THR A 56 3.23 2.96 -13.59
N VAL A 57 2.49 2.62 -12.52
CA VAL A 57 1.08 2.21 -12.61
C VAL A 57 0.25 3.30 -13.27
N GLU A 58 0.32 4.54 -12.77
CA GLU A 58 -0.47 5.66 -13.29
C GLU A 58 -0.10 5.99 -14.75
N MET A 59 1.19 6.01 -15.10
CA MET A 59 1.61 6.26 -16.48
C MET A 59 1.10 5.20 -17.45
N VAL A 60 1.12 3.92 -17.06
CA VAL A 60 0.58 2.84 -17.90
C VAL A 60 -0.93 2.96 -18.02
N SER A 61 -1.64 3.24 -16.91
CA SER A 61 -3.09 3.41 -16.91
C SER A 61 -3.56 4.55 -17.81
N TYR A 62 -2.81 5.66 -17.89
CA TYR A 62 -3.23 6.81 -18.69
C TYR A 62 -2.84 6.73 -20.17
N TRP A 63 -1.79 5.98 -20.51
CA TRP A 63 -1.23 5.98 -21.87
C TRP A 63 -1.48 4.69 -22.65
N VAL A 64 -1.98 3.64 -22.01
CA VAL A 64 -2.45 2.43 -22.68
C VAL A 64 -3.97 2.51 -22.85
N PRO A 65 -4.49 2.68 -24.09
CA PRO A 65 -5.93 2.90 -24.31
C PRO A 65 -6.85 1.81 -23.75
N ASP A 66 -6.37 0.55 -23.72
CA ASP A 66 -7.12 -0.58 -23.18
C ASP A 66 -7.22 -0.56 -21.64
N ILE A 67 -6.42 0.27 -20.96
CA ILE A 67 -6.35 0.36 -19.48
C ILE A 67 -6.88 1.71 -18.97
N ASP A 68 -6.96 2.75 -19.81
CA ASP A 68 -7.54 4.05 -19.46
C ASP A 68 -9.04 3.90 -19.16
N SER A 69 -9.34 3.76 -17.87
CA SER A 69 -10.64 3.36 -17.32
C SER A 69 -11.06 4.20 -16.12
N PHE A 70 -10.26 5.19 -15.72
CA PHE A 70 -10.59 6.10 -14.63
C PHE A 70 -9.98 7.49 -14.83
N TRP A 71 -10.65 8.48 -14.25
CA TRP A 71 -10.23 9.87 -14.32
C TRP A 71 -10.35 10.55 -12.97
N HIS A 72 -9.29 11.25 -12.55
CA HIS A 72 -9.29 12.00 -11.30
C HIS A 72 -9.95 13.37 -11.45
N GLY A 73 -10.72 13.76 -10.42
CA GLY A 73 -11.20 15.12 -10.29
C GLY A 73 -10.04 16.12 -10.13
N GLN A 74 -10.26 17.39 -10.51
CA GLN A 74 -9.23 18.41 -10.41
C GLN A 74 -8.84 18.66 -8.94
N THR A 75 -7.54 18.62 -8.65
CA THR A 75 -6.99 18.95 -7.33
C THR A 75 -6.05 20.15 -7.38
N MET A 76 -5.55 20.60 -6.22
CA MET A 76 -4.65 21.75 -6.11
C MET A 76 -3.36 21.59 -6.92
N VAL A 77 -2.83 20.37 -7.04
CA VAL A 77 -1.58 20.08 -7.76
C VAL A 77 -1.78 18.87 -8.64
N MET A 78 -1.70 19.08 -9.95
CA MET A 78 -1.89 18.06 -10.99
C MET A 78 -0.65 17.97 -11.88
N PHE A 79 -0.24 16.75 -12.23
CA PHE A 79 0.87 16.42 -13.13
C PHE A 79 0.36 15.70 -14.38
N LEU A 80 1.28 15.40 -15.32
CA LEU A 80 1.02 14.63 -16.55
C LEU A 80 -0.18 15.13 -17.36
N GLY A 81 -0.20 16.43 -17.69
CA GLY A 81 -1.30 17.01 -18.47
C GLY A 81 -2.63 17.01 -17.72
N GLN A 82 -2.58 17.21 -16.40
CA GLN A 82 -3.72 17.22 -15.49
C GLN A 82 -4.42 15.86 -15.30
N ARG A 83 -3.69 14.76 -15.51
CA ARG A 83 -4.17 13.39 -15.23
C ARG A 83 -3.80 12.87 -13.84
N LEU A 84 -2.64 13.28 -13.31
CA LEU A 84 -2.08 12.72 -12.08
C LEU A 84 -2.10 13.71 -10.91
N PRO A 85 -3.03 13.59 -9.95
CA PRO A 85 -2.99 14.38 -8.72
C PRO A 85 -1.77 14.08 -7.85
N LEU A 86 -1.24 15.10 -7.16
CA LEU A 86 -0.14 14.91 -6.20
C LEU A 86 -0.50 13.91 -5.09
N TYR A 87 -1.75 13.89 -4.64
CA TYR A 87 -2.15 13.01 -3.54
C TYR A 87 -2.02 11.53 -3.91
N VAL A 88 -2.30 11.17 -5.17
CA VAL A 88 -2.18 9.79 -5.68
C VAL A 88 -0.74 9.31 -5.56
N MET A 89 0.25 10.16 -5.90
CA MET A 89 1.67 9.85 -5.70
C MET A 89 2.04 9.56 -4.23
N LEU A 90 1.29 10.12 -3.28
CA LEU A 90 1.48 9.92 -1.84
C LEU A 90 0.66 8.76 -1.27
N VAL A 91 -0.41 8.33 -1.96
CA VAL A 91 -1.22 7.15 -1.60
C VAL A 91 -0.38 5.88 -1.68
N TYR A 92 0.38 5.67 -2.76
CA TYR A 92 1.21 4.47 -2.93
C TYR A 92 2.20 4.24 -1.77
N PRO A 93 3.02 5.22 -1.36
CA PRO A 93 3.81 5.09 -0.16
C PRO A 93 2.94 4.90 1.09
N SER A 94 1.86 5.65 1.25
CA SER A 94 1.01 5.54 2.44
C SER A 94 0.46 4.13 2.63
N PHE A 95 0.14 3.42 1.54
CA PHE A 95 -0.44 2.08 1.62
C PHE A 95 0.64 1.00 1.63
N ILE A 96 1.48 0.93 0.59
CA ILE A 96 2.43 -0.17 0.40
C ILE A 96 3.52 -0.13 1.47
N TYR A 97 4.05 1.04 1.84
CA TYR A 97 5.06 1.14 2.89
C TYR A 97 4.49 0.75 4.26
N THR A 98 3.28 1.23 4.59
CA THR A 98 2.62 0.92 5.86
C THR A 98 2.30 -0.56 5.98
N ALA A 99 1.73 -1.17 4.93
CA ALA A 99 1.50 -2.61 4.84
C ALA A 99 2.80 -3.40 4.98
N SER A 100 3.85 -3.04 4.22
CA SER A 100 5.15 -3.71 4.28
C SER A 100 5.78 -3.64 5.68
N ALA A 101 5.70 -2.48 6.33
CA ALA A 101 6.24 -2.30 7.67
C ALA A 101 5.45 -3.08 8.72
N ALA A 102 4.11 -3.11 8.62
CA ALA A 102 3.25 -3.86 9.53
C ALA A 102 3.46 -5.39 9.37
N VAL A 103 3.41 -5.91 8.15
CA VAL A 103 3.56 -7.34 7.86
C VAL A 103 4.94 -7.86 8.24
N ALA A 104 5.98 -7.02 8.19
CA ALA A 104 7.32 -7.42 8.63
C ALA A 104 7.35 -7.92 10.10
N HIS A 105 6.40 -7.50 10.95
CA HIS A 105 6.26 -8.00 12.32
C HIS A 105 5.79 -9.46 12.41
N MET A 106 5.15 -9.98 11.37
CA MET A 106 4.76 -11.41 11.29
C MET A 106 5.95 -12.32 11.03
N LYS A 107 7.08 -11.78 10.53
CA LYS A 107 8.30 -12.54 10.20
C LYS A 107 8.04 -13.74 9.27
N LEU A 108 7.09 -13.56 8.35
CA LEU A 108 6.74 -14.54 7.34
C LEU A 108 7.94 -14.86 6.44
N LYS A 109 7.88 -16.03 5.80
CA LYS A 109 8.85 -16.43 4.78
C LYS A 109 8.66 -15.61 3.51
N TRP A 110 9.73 -15.54 2.70
CA TRP A 110 9.76 -14.77 1.46
C TRP A 110 8.64 -15.10 0.46
N TRP A 111 8.08 -16.32 0.52
CA TRP A 111 7.00 -16.77 -0.36
C TRP A 111 5.60 -16.44 0.18
N ALA A 112 5.44 -16.15 1.47
CA ALA A 112 4.13 -15.85 2.08
C ALA A 112 3.95 -14.35 2.34
N GLU A 113 5.04 -13.65 2.62
CA GLU A 113 5.03 -12.23 2.95
C GLU A 113 4.44 -11.32 1.85
N PRO A 114 4.78 -11.47 0.55
CA PRO A 114 4.21 -10.64 -0.51
C PRO A 114 2.68 -10.68 -0.55
N PHE A 115 2.10 -11.86 -0.35
CA PHE A 115 0.65 -12.05 -0.29
C PHE A 115 0.03 -11.33 0.91
N ALA A 116 0.66 -11.42 2.09
CA ALA A 116 0.20 -10.70 3.28
C ALA A 116 0.24 -9.17 3.08
N ILE A 117 1.27 -8.66 2.41
CA ILE A 117 1.36 -7.24 2.07
C ILE A 117 0.24 -6.85 1.10
N GLY A 118 -0.01 -7.66 0.07
CA GLY A 118 -1.11 -7.44 -0.87
C GLY A 118 -2.47 -7.33 -0.18
N VAL A 119 -2.84 -8.30 0.66
CA VAL A 119 -4.11 -8.24 1.44
C VAL A 119 -4.13 -7.03 2.37
N SER A 120 -3.01 -6.71 3.02
CA SER A 120 -2.93 -5.55 3.92
C SER A 120 -3.20 -4.23 3.19
N VAL A 121 -2.64 -4.05 1.99
CA VAL A 121 -2.87 -2.85 1.17
C VAL A 121 -4.35 -2.67 0.88
N VAL A 122 -5.05 -3.74 0.50
CA VAL A 122 -6.50 -3.70 0.23
C VAL A 122 -7.31 -3.26 1.46
N LEU A 123 -6.89 -3.65 2.67
CA LEU A 123 -7.57 -3.20 3.89
C LEU A 123 -7.42 -1.70 4.17
N LEU A 124 -6.34 -1.06 3.71
CA LEU A 124 -6.22 0.41 3.75
C LEU A 124 -7.07 1.06 2.66
N ASP A 125 -7.16 0.39 1.52
CA ASP A 125 -7.74 0.88 0.28
C ASP A 125 -9.28 0.89 0.27
N ILE A 126 -9.94 -0.16 0.76
CA ILE A 126 -11.42 -0.27 0.72
C ILE A 126 -12.17 0.99 1.16
N PRO A 127 -11.93 1.58 2.35
CA PRO A 127 -12.65 2.80 2.75
C PRO A 127 -12.24 4.03 1.92
N PHE A 128 -11.00 4.06 1.42
CA PHE A 128 -10.52 5.11 0.52
C PHE A 128 -11.25 5.06 -0.83
N ASP A 129 -11.39 3.88 -1.42
CA ASP A 129 -12.03 3.68 -2.71
C ASP A 129 -13.53 3.95 -2.67
N ILE A 130 -14.24 3.36 -1.69
CA ILE A 130 -15.70 3.51 -1.59
C ILE A 130 -16.09 4.98 -1.39
N LEU A 131 -15.39 5.69 -0.50
CA LEU A 131 -15.66 7.11 -0.28
C LEU A 131 -15.07 7.99 -1.38
N GLY A 132 -13.95 7.61 -1.99
CA GLY A 132 -13.34 8.35 -3.08
C GLY A 132 -14.25 8.46 -4.29
N ILE A 133 -14.87 7.35 -4.68
CA ILE A 133 -15.89 7.34 -5.73
C ILE A 133 -17.14 8.12 -5.31
N LYS A 134 -17.67 7.87 -4.11
CA LYS A 134 -18.88 8.56 -3.66
C LYS A 134 -18.69 10.07 -3.48
N PHE A 135 -17.46 10.53 -3.25
CA PHE A 135 -17.09 11.94 -3.14
C PHE A 135 -16.39 12.49 -4.38
N LEU A 136 -16.46 11.78 -5.50
CA LEU A 136 -15.97 12.24 -6.81
C LEU A 136 -14.49 12.63 -6.84
N TRP A 137 -13.65 11.95 -6.04
CA TRP A 137 -12.19 12.09 -6.12
C TRP A 137 -11.65 11.54 -7.44
N TRP A 138 -12.33 10.52 -7.98
CA TRP A 138 -12.21 10.03 -9.34
C TRP A 138 -13.52 9.38 -9.78
N THR A 139 -13.61 9.10 -11.08
CA THR A 139 -14.73 8.40 -11.71
C THR A 139 -14.19 7.25 -12.54
N TRP A 140 -14.92 6.14 -12.59
CA TRP A 140 -14.61 4.98 -13.43
C TRP A 140 -15.36 5.05 -14.76
N HIS A 141 -14.88 4.31 -15.75
CA HIS A 141 -15.54 4.15 -17.03
C HIS A 141 -16.84 3.36 -16.89
N ASP A 142 -17.93 3.89 -17.43
CA ASP A 142 -19.29 3.37 -17.28
C ASP A 142 -19.47 1.93 -17.78
N THR A 143 -18.90 1.59 -18.94
CA THR A 143 -19.20 0.33 -19.65
C THR A 143 -17.99 -0.55 -19.93
N ASP A 144 -16.83 -0.24 -19.33
CA ASP A 144 -15.64 -1.06 -19.52
C ASP A 144 -15.80 -2.39 -18.77
N PRO A 145 -15.74 -3.55 -19.48
CA PRO A 145 -16.00 -4.86 -18.91
C PRO A 145 -15.00 -5.25 -17.81
N ASN A 146 -13.80 -4.66 -17.77
CA ASN A 146 -12.82 -4.93 -16.72
C ASN A 146 -13.17 -4.24 -15.40
N VAL A 147 -14.04 -3.23 -15.42
CA VAL A 147 -14.42 -2.43 -14.24
C VAL A 147 -15.94 -2.36 -14.04
N TYR A 148 -16.70 -3.16 -14.79
CA TYR A 148 -18.16 -3.14 -14.79
C TYR A 148 -18.75 -3.66 -13.48
N ASP A 149 -18.30 -4.83 -13.02
CA ASP A 149 -18.77 -5.44 -11.78
C ASP A 149 -18.24 -4.69 -10.55
N ARG A 150 -19.15 -4.14 -9.73
CA ARG A 150 -18.82 -3.17 -8.68
C ARG A 150 -19.36 -3.51 -7.30
N HIS A 151 -18.65 -3.06 -6.28
CA HIS A 151 -19.03 -3.04 -4.87
C HIS A 151 -19.08 -1.60 -4.37
N TYR A 152 -20.27 -1.09 -4.04
CA TYR A 152 -20.49 0.33 -3.75
C TYR A 152 -19.90 1.26 -4.82
N TRP A 153 -20.09 0.89 -6.09
CA TRP A 153 -19.57 1.60 -7.27
C TRP A 153 -18.06 1.57 -7.48
N VAL A 154 -17.32 0.84 -6.64
CA VAL A 154 -15.90 0.55 -6.84
C VAL A 154 -15.76 -0.77 -7.58
N PRO A 155 -14.99 -0.84 -8.68
CA PRO A 155 -14.74 -2.09 -9.38
C PRO A 155 -14.12 -3.14 -8.48
N TRP A 156 -14.65 -4.37 -8.52
CA TRP A 156 -14.06 -5.49 -7.80
C TRP A 156 -12.60 -5.75 -8.23
N THR A 157 -12.27 -5.46 -9.48
CA THR A 157 -10.91 -5.53 -10.03
C THR A 157 -9.96 -4.52 -9.39
N SER A 158 -10.42 -3.38 -8.86
CA SER A 158 -9.59 -2.41 -8.11
C SER A 158 -8.86 -3.10 -6.95
N TYR A 159 -9.62 -3.80 -6.10
CA TYR A 159 -9.06 -4.53 -4.96
C TYR A 159 -8.07 -5.62 -5.38
N TYR A 160 -8.33 -6.26 -6.52
CA TYR A 160 -7.42 -7.24 -7.10
C TYR A 160 -6.11 -6.59 -7.57
N PHE A 161 -6.19 -5.47 -8.30
CA PHE A 161 -5.01 -4.71 -8.75
C PHE A 161 -4.16 -4.29 -7.56
N HIS A 162 -4.76 -3.68 -6.53
CA HIS A 162 -4.05 -3.27 -5.32
C HIS A 162 -3.34 -4.45 -4.62
N ALA A 163 -4.02 -5.59 -4.47
CA ALA A 163 -3.42 -6.78 -3.86
C ALA A 163 -2.25 -7.34 -4.69
N THR A 164 -2.47 -7.56 -5.98
CA THR A 164 -1.48 -8.20 -6.86
C THR A 164 -0.29 -7.30 -7.16
N PHE A 165 -0.51 -6.00 -7.34
CA PHE A 165 0.56 -5.05 -7.64
C PHE A 165 1.47 -4.89 -6.42
N ALA A 166 0.90 -4.79 -5.21
CA ALA A 166 1.69 -4.77 -3.98
C ALA A 166 2.43 -6.11 -3.73
N CYS A 167 1.81 -7.24 -4.09
CA CYS A 167 2.45 -8.56 -4.04
C CYS A 167 3.63 -8.67 -5.03
N GLY A 168 3.39 -8.35 -6.31
CA GLY A 168 4.40 -8.33 -7.37
C GLY A 168 5.55 -7.36 -7.09
N PHE A 169 5.22 -6.16 -6.60
CA PHE A 169 6.17 -5.19 -6.08
C PHE A 169 7.06 -5.80 -5.00
N THR A 170 6.49 -6.48 -4.01
CA THR A 170 7.26 -7.07 -2.91
C THR A 170 8.18 -8.19 -3.40
N PHE A 171 7.68 -9.05 -4.29
CA PHE A 171 8.49 -10.08 -4.93
C PHE A 171 9.68 -9.48 -5.69
N ALA A 172 9.44 -8.47 -6.53
CA ALA A 172 10.50 -7.77 -7.24
C ALA A 172 11.48 -7.11 -6.27
N PHE A 173 10.99 -6.39 -5.26
CA PHE A 173 11.81 -5.68 -4.29
C PHE A 173 12.80 -6.63 -3.63
N HIS A 174 12.32 -7.74 -3.08
CA HIS A 174 13.18 -8.71 -2.39
C HIS A 174 14.00 -9.58 -3.35
N GLY A 175 13.41 -10.02 -4.47
CA GLY A 175 14.03 -10.88 -5.47
C GLY A 175 15.20 -10.21 -6.18
N ILE A 176 14.97 -9.02 -6.77
CA ILE A 176 15.99 -8.27 -7.52
C ILE A 176 17.19 -7.97 -6.62
N ARG A 177 16.94 -7.56 -5.38
CA ARG A 177 18.04 -7.33 -4.43
C ARG A 177 18.86 -8.59 -4.17
N LYS A 178 18.21 -9.75 -4.01
CA LYS A 178 18.91 -11.02 -3.77
C LYS A 178 19.82 -11.41 -4.95
N LEU A 179 19.47 -10.99 -6.17
CA LEU A 179 20.28 -11.19 -7.37
C LEU A 179 21.48 -10.24 -7.43
N ILE A 180 21.33 -9.00 -6.96
CA ILE A 180 22.34 -7.93 -7.11
C ILE A 180 23.24 -7.80 -5.87
N SER A 181 22.79 -8.26 -4.70
CA SER A 181 23.49 -8.09 -3.42
C SER A 181 23.61 -9.40 -2.65
N SER A 182 24.79 -9.62 -2.05
CA SER A 182 25.07 -10.73 -1.14
C SER A 182 24.62 -10.47 0.31
N GLU A 183 24.04 -9.30 0.59
CA GLU A 183 23.58 -8.92 1.93
C GLU A 183 22.44 -9.83 2.39
N LYS A 184 22.66 -10.53 3.51
CA LYS A 184 21.71 -11.50 4.07
C LYS A 184 20.62 -10.86 4.91
N ASP A 185 20.85 -9.67 5.46
CA ASP A 185 19.85 -8.97 6.26
C ASP A 185 18.89 -8.18 5.39
N LYS A 186 17.59 -8.37 5.64
CA LYS A 186 16.49 -7.90 4.79
C LYS A 186 16.38 -6.37 4.74
N PHE A 187 16.67 -5.70 5.86
CA PHE A 187 16.44 -4.26 6.03
C PHE A 187 17.71 -3.40 6.12
N THR A 188 18.89 -4.02 6.12
CA THR A 188 20.17 -3.31 5.99
C THR A 188 20.33 -2.79 4.54
N SER A 189 20.94 -1.63 4.29
CA SER A 189 21.16 -1.12 2.92
C SER A 189 22.36 -1.79 2.25
N ALA A 190 22.24 -2.17 0.98
CA ALA A 190 23.33 -2.73 0.18
C ALA A 190 24.22 -1.67 -0.52
N GLY A 191 24.02 -0.38 -0.21
CA GLY A 191 24.72 0.74 -0.83
C GLY A 191 23.87 1.48 -1.87
N PHE A 192 24.22 2.75 -2.14
CA PHE A 192 23.37 3.66 -2.91
C PHE A 192 22.99 3.14 -4.30
N PHE A 193 23.97 2.79 -5.14
CA PHE A 193 23.71 2.38 -6.53
C PHE A 193 22.91 1.08 -6.63
N ARG A 194 23.20 0.09 -5.78
CA ARG A 194 22.49 -1.19 -5.78
C ARG A 194 21.03 -1.02 -5.38
N GLU A 195 20.77 -0.21 -4.36
CA GLU A 195 19.41 0.08 -3.92
C GLU A 195 18.67 0.95 -4.93
N LEU A 196 19.34 1.91 -5.60
CA LEU A 196 18.74 2.70 -6.66
C LEU A 196 18.30 1.82 -7.85
N ILE A 197 19.18 0.95 -8.34
CA ILE A 197 18.86 0.01 -9.43
C ILE A 197 17.71 -0.91 -9.00
N THR A 198 17.79 -1.46 -7.79
CA THR A 198 16.70 -2.29 -7.24
C THR A 198 15.39 -1.51 -7.20
N SER A 199 15.42 -0.25 -6.77
CA SER A 199 14.22 0.59 -6.64
C SER A 199 13.58 0.88 -8.00
N VAL A 200 14.39 1.24 -9.00
CA VAL A 200 13.90 1.53 -10.36
C VAL A 200 13.32 0.25 -11.00
N LEU A 201 14.07 -0.85 -10.98
CA LEU A 201 13.59 -2.11 -11.57
C LEU A 201 12.35 -2.65 -10.85
N THR A 202 12.28 -2.51 -9.52
CA THR A 202 11.08 -2.90 -8.76
C THR A 202 9.89 -2.03 -9.10
N GLY A 203 10.09 -0.71 -9.22
CA GLY A 203 9.02 0.21 -9.62
C GLY A 203 8.42 -0.17 -10.97
N LEU A 204 9.27 -0.49 -11.95
CA LEU A 204 8.87 -0.90 -13.30
C LEU A 204 8.21 -2.28 -13.35
N LEU A 205 8.70 -3.25 -12.56
CA LEU A 205 8.24 -4.64 -12.62
C LEU A 205 7.07 -4.97 -11.69
N GLY A 206 6.77 -4.11 -10.71
CA GLY A 206 5.72 -4.37 -9.73
C GLY A 206 4.34 -4.61 -10.37
N MET A 207 3.95 -3.74 -11.31
CA MET A 207 2.68 -3.88 -12.05
C MET A 207 2.69 -5.10 -12.99
N PRO A 208 3.66 -5.29 -13.91
CA PRO A 208 3.69 -6.49 -14.76
C PRO A 208 3.64 -7.81 -14.00
N LEU A 209 4.36 -7.92 -12.88
CA LEU A 209 4.31 -9.12 -12.03
C LEU A 209 2.97 -9.30 -11.33
N GLY A 210 2.26 -8.21 -11.05
CA GLY A 210 0.89 -8.27 -10.55
C GLY A 210 -0.10 -8.70 -11.63
N VAL A 211 -0.01 -8.14 -12.84
CA VAL A 211 -0.85 -8.51 -14.00
C VAL A 211 -0.72 -9.99 -14.33
N ILE A 212 0.47 -10.58 -14.26
CA ILE A 212 0.66 -12.03 -14.49
C ILE A 212 -0.20 -12.88 -13.53
N GLN A 213 -0.50 -12.38 -12.34
CA GLN A 213 -1.33 -13.11 -11.36
C GLN A 213 -2.82 -13.12 -11.73
N PHE A 214 -3.29 -12.20 -12.59
CA PHE A 214 -4.64 -12.23 -13.16
C PHE A 214 -4.83 -13.44 -14.09
N LEU A 215 -3.80 -13.78 -14.86
CA LEU A 215 -3.87 -14.77 -15.93
C LEU A 215 -4.45 -16.14 -15.54
N PRO A 216 -4.02 -16.80 -14.44
CA PRO A 216 -4.47 -18.15 -14.15
C PRO A 216 -5.88 -18.25 -13.57
N LEU A 217 -6.41 -17.18 -12.95
CA LEU A 217 -7.69 -17.21 -12.24
C LEU A 217 -8.73 -16.31 -12.89
N TYR A 218 -8.39 -15.05 -13.14
CA TYR A 218 -9.37 -14.05 -13.55
C TYR A 218 -9.92 -14.33 -14.94
N HIS A 219 -9.07 -14.29 -15.97
CA HIS A 219 -9.55 -14.42 -17.35
C HIS A 219 -10.19 -15.78 -17.67
N PRO A 220 -9.70 -16.94 -17.18
CA PRO A 220 -10.39 -18.21 -17.42
C PRO A 220 -11.78 -18.25 -16.79
N LEU A 221 -11.97 -17.65 -15.60
CA LEU A 221 -13.25 -17.69 -14.91
C LEU A 221 -14.21 -16.61 -15.39
N HIS A 222 -13.75 -15.36 -15.46
CA HIS A 222 -14.54 -14.22 -15.89
C HIS A 222 -14.70 -14.20 -17.41
N ASP A 223 -13.62 -14.08 -18.18
CA ASP A 223 -13.72 -13.84 -19.63
C ASP A 223 -14.19 -15.07 -20.40
N SER A 224 -13.78 -16.28 -20.00
CA SER A 224 -14.17 -17.51 -20.72
C SER A 224 -15.45 -18.16 -20.20
N ASN A 225 -15.77 -18.01 -18.90
CA ASN A 225 -16.94 -18.65 -18.28
C ASN A 225 -18.00 -17.66 -17.78
N ASN A 226 -17.81 -16.35 -18.01
CA ASN A 226 -18.74 -15.29 -17.62
C ASN A 226 -19.11 -15.31 -16.12
N ILE A 227 -18.16 -15.68 -15.26
CA ILE A 227 -18.33 -15.68 -13.81
C ILE A 227 -18.14 -14.24 -13.30
N HIS A 228 -19.11 -13.76 -12.52
CA HIS A 228 -19.06 -12.44 -11.90
C HIS A 228 -17.74 -12.19 -11.14
N THR A 229 -17.16 -11.02 -11.36
CA THR A 229 -15.84 -10.59 -10.87
C THR A 229 -15.70 -10.75 -9.35
N GLU A 230 -16.77 -10.50 -8.58
CA GLU A 230 -16.79 -10.73 -7.12
C GLU A 230 -16.33 -12.13 -6.73
N VAL A 231 -16.82 -13.16 -7.44
CA VAL A 231 -16.51 -14.55 -7.13
C VAL A 231 -15.04 -14.82 -7.43
N CYS A 232 -14.53 -14.32 -8.54
CA CYS A 232 -13.13 -14.41 -8.94
C CYS A 232 -12.21 -13.75 -7.89
N VAL A 233 -12.57 -12.56 -7.43
CA VAL A 233 -11.83 -11.81 -6.40
C VAL A 233 -11.87 -12.53 -5.05
N CYS A 234 -13.03 -13.06 -4.63
CA CYS A 234 -13.16 -13.82 -3.39
C CYS A 234 -12.30 -15.09 -3.41
N LEU A 235 -12.32 -15.86 -4.52
CA LEU A 235 -11.48 -17.04 -4.69
C LEU A 235 -9.99 -16.69 -4.64
N PHE A 236 -9.60 -15.61 -5.30
CA PHE A 236 -8.23 -15.10 -5.28
C PHE A 236 -7.78 -14.72 -3.85
N PHE A 237 -8.60 -13.98 -3.11
CA PHE A 237 -8.29 -13.65 -1.72
C PHE A 237 -8.24 -14.89 -0.83
N ALA A 238 -9.10 -15.89 -1.05
CA ALA A 238 -9.04 -17.15 -0.35
C ALA A 238 -7.68 -17.85 -0.57
N VAL A 239 -7.17 -17.87 -1.82
CA VAL A 239 -5.83 -18.40 -2.13
C VAL A 239 -4.75 -17.62 -1.39
N TYR A 240 -4.79 -16.28 -1.42
CA TYR A 240 -3.84 -15.43 -0.68
C TYR A 240 -3.85 -15.75 0.82
N VAL A 241 -5.05 -15.81 1.43
CA VAL A 241 -5.21 -16.13 2.86
C VAL A 241 -4.69 -17.53 3.18
N MET A 242 -4.93 -18.54 2.34
CA MET A 242 -4.40 -19.89 2.54
C MET A 242 -2.86 -19.92 2.53
N ILE A 243 -2.23 -19.17 1.62
CA ILE A 243 -0.77 -19.04 1.54
C ILE A 243 -0.23 -18.37 2.81
N ILE A 244 -0.83 -17.23 3.20
CA ILE A 244 -0.45 -16.47 4.39
C ILE A 244 -0.57 -17.35 5.65
N TRP A 245 -1.71 -18.00 5.80
CA TRP A 245 -1.99 -18.90 6.93
C TRP A 245 -0.97 -20.02 7.01
N THR A 246 -0.65 -20.66 5.89
CA THR A 246 0.36 -21.72 5.84
C THR A 246 1.73 -21.19 6.26
N GLY A 247 2.11 -19.99 5.79
CA GLY A 247 3.37 -19.34 6.15
C GLY A 247 3.45 -19.00 7.64
N ASP A 248 2.36 -18.46 8.20
CA ASP A 248 2.25 -18.14 9.61
C ASP A 248 2.35 -19.39 10.50
N ARG A 249 1.60 -20.45 10.17
CA ARG A 249 1.64 -21.72 10.91
C ARG A 249 3.02 -22.37 10.90
N GLN A 250 3.74 -22.30 9.78
CA GLN A 250 5.13 -22.78 9.73
C GLN A 250 6.04 -21.93 10.62
N LYS A 251 5.87 -20.60 10.61
CA LYS A 251 6.70 -19.70 11.41
C LYS A 251 6.46 -19.86 12.91
N ALA A 252 5.20 -20.00 13.31
CA ALA A 252 4.84 -20.26 14.70
C ALA A 252 5.49 -21.56 15.22
N LYS A 253 5.52 -22.63 14.42
CA LYS A 253 6.22 -23.89 14.75
C LYS A 253 7.73 -23.68 14.92
N GLU A 254 8.38 -22.96 14.00
CA GLU A 254 9.81 -22.65 14.10
C GLU A 254 10.14 -21.87 15.39
N LEU A 255 9.32 -20.88 15.74
CA LEU A 255 9.52 -20.08 16.95
C LEU A 255 9.27 -20.88 18.23
N ALA A 256 8.27 -21.76 18.24
CA ALA A 256 8.02 -22.67 19.35
C ALA A 256 9.16 -23.69 19.55
N MET A 257 9.81 -24.13 18.48
CA MET A 257 11.01 -24.97 18.57
C MET A 257 12.23 -24.20 19.07
N GLN A 258 12.32 -22.90 18.78
CA GLN A 258 13.43 -22.02 19.21
C GLN A 258 13.26 -21.46 20.64
N SER A 259 12.05 -21.51 21.22
CA SER A 259 11.74 -20.92 22.52
C SER A 259 12.31 -21.65 23.74
N SER A 260 13.28 -22.56 23.56
CA SER A 260 14.18 -23.03 24.64
C SER A 260 15.19 -21.95 25.08
N THR A 261 15.28 -20.82 24.37
CA THR A 261 16.12 -19.69 24.77
C THR A 261 15.31 -18.40 24.92
N ASN A 262 15.37 -17.84 26.13
CA ASN A 262 14.73 -16.61 26.60
C ASN A 262 14.60 -15.51 25.52
N SER A 263 13.41 -15.33 24.99
CA SER A 263 13.04 -14.07 24.33
C SER A 263 11.72 -13.58 24.91
N SER A 264 11.83 -12.81 26.00
CA SER A 264 10.70 -12.07 26.54
C SER A 264 10.09 -11.21 25.43
N PRO A 265 8.75 -11.14 25.28
CA PRO A 265 8.12 -10.18 24.39
C PRO A 265 8.53 -8.77 24.80
N ARG A 266 9.44 -8.16 24.02
CA ARG A 266 9.85 -6.78 24.25
C ARG A 266 8.65 -5.88 23.95
N LYS A 267 8.15 -5.18 24.98
CA LYS A 267 7.18 -4.09 24.84
C LYS A 267 7.69 -3.10 23.79
N ASN A 268 7.08 -3.11 22.60
CA ASN A 268 7.22 -2.00 21.67
C ASN A 268 6.56 -0.76 22.28
N ARG A 269 7.10 0.43 21.98
CA ARG A 269 6.45 1.69 22.37
C ARG A 269 5.06 1.73 21.73
N PHE A 270 4.05 2.01 22.54
CA PHE A 270 2.63 1.93 22.20
C PHE A 270 2.20 2.89 21.07
N LEU A 271 2.99 3.94 20.78
CA LEU A 271 2.70 4.93 19.76
C LEU A 271 3.94 5.18 18.88
N ASN A 272 3.96 4.55 17.71
CA ASN A 272 4.91 4.79 16.63
C ASN A 272 4.24 5.63 15.53
N GLU A 273 5.00 6.31 14.67
CA GLU A 273 4.48 7.12 13.57
C GLU A 273 3.53 6.33 12.64
N LEU A 274 3.78 5.04 12.43
CA LEU A 274 2.90 4.15 11.65
C LEU A 274 1.56 3.89 12.34
N VAL A 275 1.55 3.69 13.67
CA VAL A 275 0.31 3.49 14.43
C VAL A 275 -0.54 4.76 14.37
N LEU A 276 0.09 5.93 14.52
CA LEU A 276 -0.59 7.20 14.36
C LEU A 276 -1.14 7.39 12.94
N GLY A 277 -0.35 7.05 11.91
CA GLY A 277 -0.79 7.12 10.52
C GLY A 277 -2.02 6.26 10.24
N VAL A 278 -2.03 5.01 10.71
CA VAL A 278 -3.19 4.10 10.59
C VAL A 278 -4.41 4.63 11.35
N LEU A 279 -4.22 5.14 12.58
CA LEU A 279 -5.31 5.74 13.35
C LEU A 279 -5.92 6.94 12.62
N LEU A 280 -5.09 7.84 12.09
CA LEU A 280 -5.55 9.00 11.34
C LEU A 280 -6.25 8.59 10.04
N HIS A 281 -5.70 7.64 9.29
CA HIS A 281 -6.29 7.10 8.06
C HIS A 281 -7.72 6.63 8.29
N TYR A 282 -7.92 5.67 9.20
CA TYR A 282 -9.26 5.13 9.44
C TYR A 282 -10.20 6.11 10.14
N SER A 283 -9.69 6.93 11.07
CA SER A 283 -10.52 7.96 11.73
C SER A 283 -11.00 9.02 10.74
N PHE A 284 -10.19 9.34 9.71
CA PHE A 284 -10.56 10.28 8.67
C PHE A 284 -11.75 9.78 7.84
N TYR A 285 -11.76 8.52 7.39
CA TYR A 285 -12.91 7.98 6.64
C TYR A 285 -14.16 7.83 7.48
N VAL A 286 -14.02 7.44 8.76
CA VAL A 286 -15.14 7.45 9.70
C VAL A 286 -15.69 8.87 9.84
N TYR A 287 -14.85 9.87 10.03
CA TYR A 287 -15.28 11.27 10.09
C TYR A 287 -16.03 11.67 8.81
N LEU A 288 -15.44 11.41 7.63
CA LEU A 288 -16.02 11.79 6.36
C LEU A 288 -17.40 11.16 6.11
N VAL A 289 -17.59 9.86 6.40
CA VAL A 289 -18.88 9.21 6.15
C VAL A 289 -19.99 9.78 7.05
N PHE A 290 -19.66 10.30 8.23
CA PHE A 290 -20.64 10.95 9.12
C PHE A 290 -20.93 12.41 8.76
N THR A 291 -19.91 13.17 8.35
CA THR A 291 -20.05 14.63 8.20
C THR A 291 -20.31 15.10 6.78
N THR A 292 -19.85 14.36 5.78
CA THR A 292 -19.87 14.81 4.39
C THR A 292 -21.14 14.34 3.69
N LYS A 293 -21.77 15.27 2.95
CA LYS A 293 -22.95 15.00 2.13
C LYS A 293 -22.55 14.99 0.65
N PRO A 294 -22.60 13.83 -0.03
CA PRO A 294 -22.13 13.71 -1.41
C PRO A 294 -22.94 14.57 -2.38
N GLU A 295 -24.21 14.87 -2.09
CA GLU A 295 -25.05 15.76 -2.90
C GLU A 295 -24.59 17.22 -2.96
N ASN A 296 -23.71 17.63 -2.05
CA ASN A 296 -23.14 18.98 -2.04
C ASN A 296 -21.79 19.04 -2.77
N ILE A 297 -21.31 17.92 -3.32
CA ILE A 297 -20.01 17.84 -3.97
C ILE A 297 -20.18 18.08 -5.46
N VAL A 298 -19.39 19.02 -5.96
CA VAL A 298 -19.30 19.35 -7.38
C VAL A 298 -17.86 19.12 -7.80
N SER A 299 -17.65 18.24 -8.77
CA SER A 299 -16.33 17.97 -9.34
C SER A 299 -16.27 18.54 -10.74
N TYR A 300 -15.40 19.52 -10.95
CA TYR A 300 -14.93 19.90 -12.28
C TYR A 300 -13.60 19.22 -12.52
N GLY A 301 -13.44 18.57 -13.66
CA GLY A 301 -12.22 17.87 -13.98
C GLY A 301 -12.30 17.14 -15.29
N LEU A 302 -11.28 16.31 -15.50
CA LEU A 302 -11.27 15.37 -16.59
C LEU A 302 -12.15 14.17 -16.21
N HIS A 303 -13.01 13.76 -17.13
CA HIS A 303 -13.94 12.65 -16.96
C HIS A 303 -14.06 11.85 -18.26
N GLU A 304 -14.83 10.76 -18.24
CA GLU A 304 -15.13 9.98 -19.45
C GLU A 304 -15.71 10.90 -20.55
N PRO A 305 -15.13 10.94 -21.76
CA PRO A 305 -15.60 11.87 -22.79
C PRO A 305 -17.07 11.61 -23.15
N VAL A 306 -17.88 12.66 -23.24
CA VAL A 306 -19.32 12.54 -23.57
C VAL A 306 -19.53 12.40 -25.08
N GLY A 307 -20.50 11.61 -25.53
CA GLY A 307 -20.71 11.42 -26.96
C GLY A 307 -21.86 10.47 -27.34
N PRO A 308 -21.93 10.05 -28.62
CA PRO A 308 -22.97 9.16 -29.10
C PRO A 308 -22.94 7.78 -28.43
N CYS A 309 -24.11 7.31 -28.00
CA CYS A 309 -24.27 6.06 -27.26
C CYS A 309 -24.02 4.77 -28.08
N HIS A 310 -23.93 4.88 -29.41
CA HIS A 310 -23.80 3.74 -30.32
C HIS A 310 -22.35 3.47 -30.75
N GLU A 311 -21.40 4.35 -30.42
CA GLU A 311 -20.00 4.15 -30.74
C GLU A 311 -19.33 3.25 -29.71
N LYS A 312 -18.86 2.09 -30.16
CA LYS A 312 -18.09 1.15 -29.34
C LYS A 312 -16.65 1.04 -29.83
N VAL A 313 -15.76 0.69 -28.91
CA VAL A 313 -14.36 0.40 -29.19
C VAL A 313 -13.99 -0.99 -28.69
N PRO A 314 -13.16 -1.74 -29.45
CA PRO A 314 -12.68 -3.04 -29.01
C PRO A 314 -11.62 -2.89 -27.92
N ILE A 315 -11.63 -3.81 -26.96
CA ILE A 315 -10.61 -3.97 -25.93
C ILE A 315 -10.01 -5.37 -26.09
N THR A 316 -8.69 -5.44 -26.20
CA THR A 316 -8.01 -6.74 -26.30
C THR A 316 -7.57 -7.22 -24.91
N THR A 317 -8.11 -8.35 -24.47
CA THR A 317 -7.67 -9.01 -23.23
C THR A 317 -6.32 -9.68 -23.40
N ALA A 318 -5.65 -10.01 -22.29
CA ALA A 318 -4.35 -10.69 -22.32
C ALA A 318 -4.38 -12.09 -22.97
N PHE A 319 -5.56 -12.73 -23.06
CA PHE A 319 -5.77 -13.99 -23.78
C PHE A 319 -6.12 -13.80 -25.27
N GLY A 320 -6.11 -12.56 -25.76
CA GLY A 320 -6.45 -12.23 -27.14
C GLY A 320 -7.96 -12.25 -27.43
N HIS A 321 -8.81 -12.35 -26.41
CA HIS A 321 -10.25 -12.15 -26.60
C HIS A 321 -10.50 -10.66 -26.80
N VAL A 322 -11.38 -10.33 -27.75
CA VAL A 322 -11.80 -8.95 -28.00
C VAL A 322 -13.14 -8.73 -27.33
N LEU A 323 -13.15 -7.87 -26.33
CA LEU A 323 -14.37 -7.37 -25.68
C LEU A 323 -14.71 -5.99 -26.28
N GLU A 324 -15.89 -5.47 -25.98
CA GLU A 324 -16.31 -4.14 -26.43
C GLU A 324 -16.71 -3.27 -25.23
N LYS A 325 -16.36 -1.99 -25.29
CA LYS A 325 -16.92 -0.94 -24.41
C LYS A 325 -17.47 0.22 -25.23
N ASN A 326 -18.31 1.05 -24.64
CA ASN A 326 -18.69 2.31 -25.27
C ASN A 326 -17.48 3.23 -25.31
N LYS A 327 -17.34 3.98 -26.40
CA LYS A 327 -16.27 4.97 -26.56
C LYS A 327 -16.48 6.22 -25.70
N TYR A 328 -17.75 6.50 -25.39
CA TYR A 328 -18.18 7.72 -24.74
C TYR A 328 -19.21 7.44 -23.66
N LEU A 329 -19.27 8.36 -22.70
CA LEU A 329 -20.34 8.42 -21.72
C LEU A 329 -21.65 8.82 -22.41
N CYS A 330 -22.66 7.96 -22.29
CA CYS A 330 -23.99 8.20 -22.85
C CYS A 330 -24.91 8.87 -21.82
N LEU A 331 -25.09 10.19 -21.93
CA LEU A 331 -25.93 10.94 -20.98
C LEU A 331 -27.40 10.46 -20.89
N ASN A 332 -27.93 9.85 -21.95
CA ASN A 332 -29.31 9.37 -21.98
C ASN A 332 -29.49 8.00 -21.31
N ASN A 333 -28.40 7.24 -21.11
CA ASN A 333 -28.42 5.87 -20.60
C ASN A 333 -27.52 5.68 -19.37
N TYR A 334 -26.97 6.76 -18.83
CA TYR A 334 -26.16 6.69 -17.62
C TYR A 334 -27.06 6.46 -16.41
N ASP A 335 -26.86 5.34 -15.73
CA ASP A 335 -27.71 4.87 -14.64
C ASP A 335 -26.96 4.65 -13.32
N GLU A 336 -25.66 4.98 -13.26
CA GLU A 336 -24.90 4.85 -12.02
C GLU A 336 -25.35 5.89 -10.96
N ALA A 337 -25.49 5.45 -9.72
CA ALA A 337 -25.92 6.31 -8.60
C ALA A 337 -24.74 7.04 -7.92
N ILE A 338 -23.76 7.50 -8.70
CA ILE A 338 -22.53 8.15 -8.20
C ILE A 338 -22.62 9.66 -8.43
N PHE A 339 -22.85 10.06 -9.68
CA PHE A 339 -23.01 11.46 -10.08
C PHE A 339 -24.15 11.62 -11.07
N ASP A 340 -24.56 12.86 -11.29
CA ASP A 340 -25.41 13.26 -12.41
C ASP A 340 -25.05 14.72 -12.79
N PHE A 341 -25.95 15.40 -13.50
CA PHE A 341 -25.77 16.79 -13.92
C PHE A 341 -26.78 17.74 -13.27
N HIS A 342 -27.38 17.39 -12.12
CA HIS A 342 -28.47 18.17 -11.50
C HIS A 342 -28.05 19.59 -11.06
N CYS A 343 -26.77 19.79 -10.76
CA CYS A 343 -26.21 21.07 -10.34
C CYS A 343 -25.83 21.99 -11.52
N ILE A 344 -26.07 21.55 -12.76
CA ILE A 344 -25.69 22.27 -13.99
C ILE A 344 -26.96 22.56 -14.79
N ASP A 345 -27.07 23.78 -15.30
CA ASP A 345 -28.16 24.14 -16.20
C ASP A 345 -28.14 23.30 -17.47
N LYS A 346 -29.30 22.90 -17.99
CA LYS A 346 -29.40 22.10 -19.24
C LYS A 346 -28.67 22.70 -20.45
N LYS A 347 -28.46 24.03 -20.46
CA LYS A 347 -27.71 24.73 -21.51
C LYS A 347 -26.19 24.55 -21.42
N ASN A 348 -25.69 24.20 -20.23
CA ASN A 348 -24.29 24.02 -19.90
C ASN A 348 -23.92 22.54 -19.74
N LEU A 349 -24.76 21.63 -20.22
CA LEU A 349 -24.42 20.22 -20.31
C LEU A 349 -23.18 20.04 -21.20
N PRO A 350 -22.31 19.05 -20.89
CA PRO A 350 -21.11 18.81 -21.67
C PRO A 350 -21.45 18.56 -23.13
N SER A 351 -20.72 19.27 -23.99
CA SER A 351 -20.81 19.10 -25.43
C SER A 351 -20.24 17.73 -25.87
N PRO A 352 -20.67 17.17 -27.01
CA PRO A 352 -20.08 15.94 -27.52
C PRO A 352 -18.55 16.10 -27.67
N THR A 353 -17.80 15.05 -27.34
CA THR A 353 -16.33 14.95 -27.29
C THR A 353 -15.64 15.79 -26.22
N GLN A 354 -16.41 16.43 -25.32
CA GLN A 354 -15.83 17.18 -24.21
C GLN A 354 -15.35 16.22 -23.12
N GLU A 355 -14.06 16.34 -22.76
CA GLU A 355 -13.42 15.54 -21.71
C GLU A 355 -13.37 16.28 -20.36
N TRP A 356 -13.37 17.62 -20.40
CA TRP A 356 -13.34 18.48 -19.22
C TRP A 356 -14.72 19.05 -18.94
N TYR A 357 -15.38 18.57 -17.89
CA TYR A 357 -16.71 19.05 -17.53
C TYR A 357 -17.00 18.91 -16.04
N THR A 358 -18.15 19.45 -15.64
CA THR A 358 -18.61 19.38 -14.25
C THR A 358 -19.55 18.20 -14.08
N VAL A 359 -19.40 17.47 -12.99
CA VAL A 359 -20.34 16.45 -12.51
C VAL A 359 -20.76 16.74 -11.06
N CYS A 360 -21.96 16.32 -10.71
CA CYS A 360 -22.61 16.62 -9.45
C CYS A 360 -22.80 15.32 -8.66
N GLY A 361 -22.30 15.26 -7.42
CA GLY A 361 -22.43 14.06 -6.60
C GLY A 361 -23.90 13.79 -6.26
N THR A 362 -24.29 12.52 -6.17
CA THR A 362 -25.66 12.15 -5.79
C THR A 362 -25.74 11.77 -4.31
N LYS A 363 -26.94 11.87 -3.74
CA LYS A 363 -27.21 11.43 -2.35
C LYS A 363 -26.84 9.97 -2.14
N TYR A 364 -26.56 9.59 -0.89
CA TYR A 364 -26.48 8.18 -0.54
C TYR A 364 -27.83 7.48 -0.80
N PRO A 365 -27.86 6.34 -1.51
CA PRO A 365 -29.08 5.53 -1.62
C PRO A 365 -29.59 5.10 -0.23
N ASN A 366 -28.65 4.64 0.61
CA ASN A 366 -28.86 4.32 2.01
C ASN A 366 -27.65 4.76 2.83
N HIS A 367 -27.71 5.95 3.44
CA HIS A 367 -26.57 6.51 4.19
C HIS A 367 -26.18 5.64 5.39
N THR A 368 -27.16 5.03 6.07
CA THR A 368 -26.89 4.18 7.25
C THR A 368 -26.07 2.95 6.86
N GLU A 369 -26.35 2.37 5.71
CA GLU A 369 -25.58 1.24 5.16
C GLU A 369 -24.14 1.63 4.88
N TYR A 370 -23.90 2.78 4.22
CA TYR A 370 -22.55 3.32 4.02
C TYR A 370 -21.80 3.53 5.35
N ILE A 371 -22.47 4.08 6.37
CA ILE A 371 -21.88 4.25 7.71
C ILE A 371 -21.44 2.90 8.29
N ILE A 372 -22.32 1.89 8.25
CA ILE A 372 -22.02 0.55 8.79
C ILE A 372 -20.85 -0.09 8.04
N ILE A 373 -20.84 -0.03 6.71
CA ILE A 373 -19.81 -0.63 5.87
C ILE A 373 -18.46 0.04 6.10
N ILE A 374 -18.40 1.37 6.03
CA ILE A 374 -17.15 2.11 6.24
C ILE A 374 -16.64 1.92 7.66
N CYS A 375 -17.50 2.03 8.68
CA CYS A 375 -17.10 1.80 10.07
C CYS A 375 -16.65 0.36 10.30
N GLY A 376 -17.30 -0.62 9.69
CA GLY A 376 -16.94 -2.03 9.76
C GLY A 376 -15.54 -2.29 9.19
N PHE A 377 -15.27 -1.84 7.97
CA PHE A 377 -13.95 -1.96 7.35
C PHE A 377 -12.88 -1.18 8.11
N CYS A 378 -13.18 0.04 8.58
CA CYS A 378 -12.25 0.83 9.38
C CYS A 378 -11.94 0.16 10.73
N ALA A 379 -12.94 -0.39 11.42
CA ALA A 379 -12.74 -1.10 12.68
C ALA A 379 -11.92 -2.39 12.48
N PHE A 380 -12.23 -3.15 11.44
CA PHE A 380 -11.50 -4.37 11.10
C PHE A 380 -10.05 -4.07 10.70
N GLY A 381 -9.84 -3.11 9.80
CA GLY A 381 -8.51 -2.67 9.36
C GLY A 381 -7.69 -2.11 10.51
N LEU A 382 -8.29 -1.25 11.35
CA LEU A 382 -7.63 -0.73 12.54
C LEU A 382 -7.23 -1.85 13.50
N TYR A 383 -8.14 -2.77 13.82
CA TYR A 383 -7.83 -3.93 14.65
C TYR A 383 -6.66 -4.74 14.06
N TYR A 384 -6.72 -5.08 12.77
CA TYR A 384 -5.68 -5.81 12.06
C TYR A 384 -4.30 -5.14 12.16
N TYR A 385 -4.20 -3.86 11.80
CA TYR A 385 -2.93 -3.13 11.82
C TYR A 385 -2.40 -2.91 13.24
N LEU A 386 -3.28 -2.67 14.22
CA LEU A 386 -2.89 -2.56 15.63
C LEU A 386 -2.34 -3.89 16.17
N GLN A 387 -2.94 -5.02 15.80
CA GLN A 387 -2.40 -6.36 16.12
C GLN A 387 -0.99 -6.56 15.57
N LEU A 388 -0.74 -6.15 14.32
CA LEU A 388 0.58 -6.26 13.71
C LEU A 388 1.61 -5.30 14.34
N LEU A 389 1.25 -4.03 14.54
CA LEU A 389 2.22 -3.01 14.95
C LEU A 389 2.50 -3.00 16.46
N MET A 390 1.50 -3.29 17.29
CA MET A 390 1.63 -3.19 18.75
C MET A 390 1.82 -4.55 19.43
N PHE A 391 1.15 -5.59 18.94
CA PHE A 391 1.05 -6.87 19.64
C PHE A 391 1.87 -8.01 19.01
N SER A 392 2.38 -7.82 17.77
CA SER A 392 3.22 -8.81 17.09
C SER A 392 4.72 -8.63 17.40
N TYR A 393 5.54 -9.56 16.89
CA TYR A 393 6.97 -9.65 17.24
C TYR A 393 7.75 -8.37 16.93
N ALA A 394 8.70 -8.01 17.80
CA ALA A 394 9.63 -6.90 17.53
C ALA A 394 10.52 -7.20 16.30
N LEU A 395 10.72 -6.16 15.47
CA LEU A 395 11.62 -6.20 14.31
C LEU A 395 13.10 -6.26 14.76
N PRO A 396 13.98 -6.97 14.03
CA PRO A 396 15.41 -6.93 14.27
C PRO A 396 15.98 -5.52 14.04
N ARG A 397 16.93 -5.08 14.88
CA ARG A 397 17.63 -3.80 14.65
C ARG A 397 18.65 -3.95 13.51
N PRO A 398 18.78 -2.97 12.59
CA PRO A 398 19.90 -2.92 11.65
C PRO A 398 21.22 -2.92 12.42
N ARG A 399 22.18 -3.76 12.02
CA ARG A 399 23.53 -3.70 12.61
C ARG A 399 24.21 -2.40 12.16
N THR A 400 24.53 -1.54 13.11
CA THR A 400 25.43 -0.40 12.87
C THR A 400 26.80 -0.94 12.46
N VAL A 401 27.19 -0.74 11.20
CA VAL A 401 28.56 -1.01 10.75
C VAL A 401 29.46 -0.05 11.50
N LYS A 402 30.27 -0.58 12.43
CA LYS A 402 31.33 0.22 13.05
C LYS A 402 32.31 0.63 11.96
N PRO A 403 32.71 1.91 11.85
CA PRO A 403 33.80 2.27 10.95
C PRO A 403 35.03 1.45 11.33
N LYS A 404 35.66 0.82 10.34
CA LYS A 404 36.99 0.21 10.53
C LYS A 404 37.90 1.35 10.98
N GLN A 405 38.40 1.25 12.22
CA GLN A 405 39.54 2.06 12.64
C GLN A 405 40.73 1.59 11.80
N SER A 406 41.18 2.45 10.90
CA SER A 406 42.43 2.31 10.14
C SER A 406 43.61 2.63 11.03
#